data_AF-E3KPS2-F1
#
_entry.id   AF-E3KPS2-F1
#
_cell.length_a   1.000
_cell.length_b   1.000
_cell.length_c   1.000
_cell.angle_alpha   90.00
_cell.angle_beta   90.00
_cell.angle_gamma   90.00
#
_symmetry.space_group_name_H-M   'P 1'
#
loop_
_entity.id
_entity.type
_entity.pdbx_description
1 polymer ?
#
loop_
_entity_poly.entity_id
_entity_poly.type
_entity_poly.pdbx_seq_one_letter_code
_entity_poly.pdbx_strand_id
1 'polypeptide(L)'
;MPFIKLGRLLLNRLLLAPSSRAPFTIDDRMSSAQFESFRDQTDEFFADLWNLLRNLLDLCNRDGRATIDEISDELDKSLISFDQCMQVLRPRLVPYSPSNQLLPLTTPQPEREKILNDWFSLLINQVHLAAQNFRVEIEIFRKNYADYIY
;
A
#
# COMPACT_ATOMS: atom_id res chain seq x y z
N MET A 1 9.57 10.20 -2.27
CA MET A 1 9.13 8.82 -1.96
C MET A 1 7.87 8.46 -2.74
N PRO A 2 7.99 7.70 -3.84
CA PRO A 2 6.87 7.22 -4.66
C PRO A 2 5.82 6.43 -3.86
N PHE A 3 6.23 5.59 -2.90
CA PHE A 3 5.34 4.78 -2.06
C PHE A 3 4.38 5.63 -1.22
N ILE A 4 4.89 6.69 -0.57
CA ILE A 4 4.07 7.64 0.19
C ILE A 4 3.09 8.38 -0.74
N LYS A 5 3.54 8.73 -1.96
CA LYS A 5 2.66 9.37 -2.95
C LYS A 5 1.56 8.41 -3.44
N LEU A 6 1.86 7.13 -3.65
CA LEU A 6 0.89 6.12 -4.06
C LEU A 6 -0.14 5.83 -2.97
N GLY A 7 0.31 5.64 -1.72
CA GLY A 7 -0.58 5.51 -0.56
C GLY A 7 -1.47 6.74 -0.38
N ARG A 8 -0.90 7.94 -0.50
CA ARG A 8 -1.66 9.19 -0.45
C ARG A 8 -2.63 9.33 -1.62
N LEU A 9 -2.28 8.89 -2.83
CA LEU A 9 -3.15 8.93 -4.00
C LEU A 9 -4.34 7.98 -3.85
N LEU A 10 -4.11 6.78 -3.29
CA LEU A 10 -5.18 5.84 -2.95
C LEU A 10 -6.09 6.44 -1.89
N LEU A 11 -5.55 6.87 -0.74
CA LEU A 11 -6.34 7.50 0.31
C LEU A 11 -7.11 8.69 -0.24
N ASN A 12 -6.46 9.53 -1.04
CA ASN A 12 -7.13 10.63 -1.72
C ASN A 12 -8.22 10.12 -2.66
N ARG A 13 -8.05 9.06 -3.46
CA ARG A 13 -9.13 8.52 -4.32
C ARG A 13 -10.27 7.86 -3.54
N LEU A 14 -9.96 7.24 -2.41
CA LEU A 14 -10.94 6.71 -1.46
C LEU A 14 -11.72 7.84 -0.76
N LEU A 15 -11.09 9.02 -0.59
CA LEU A 15 -11.64 10.22 0.05
C LEU A 15 -12.21 11.25 -0.94
N LEU A 16 -11.85 11.20 -2.23
CA LEU A 16 -12.20 12.16 -3.29
C LEU A 16 -13.52 11.84 -3.97
N ALA A 17 -14.40 11.05 -3.35
CA ALA A 17 -15.81 11.28 -3.56
C ALA A 17 -16.18 12.48 -2.67
N PRO A 18 -16.38 13.71 -3.20
CA PRO A 18 -17.10 14.73 -2.47
C PRO A 18 -18.58 14.39 -2.56
N SER A 19 -18.94 13.22 -2.07
CA SER A 19 -20.26 12.94 -1.55
C SER A 19 -20.06 12.88 -0.04
N SER A 20 -21.05 13.30 0.73
CA SER A 20 -21.07 13.23 2.19
C SER A 20 -20.98 11.79 2.76
N ARG A 21 -20.51 10.81 1.97
CA ARG A 21 -20.52 9.38 2.24
C ARG A 21 -19.33 8.67 1.58
N ALA A 22 -18.61 7.88 2.36
CA ALA A 22 -17.57 7.00 1.87
C ALA A 22 -18.15 6.01 0.82
N PRO A 23 -17.44 5.76 -0.31
CA PRO A 23 -17.92 4.86 -1.37
C PRO A 23 -17.91 3.38 -0.97
N PHE A 24 -17.28 3.05 0.15
CA PHE A 24 -17.20 1.73 0.76
C PHE A 24 -17.43 1.84 2.26
N THR A 25 -17.86 0.75 2.87
CA THR A 25 -17.83 0.55 4.32
C THR A 25 -17.04 -0.70 4.64
N ILE A 26 -16.61 -0.83 5.88
CA ILE A 26 -16.14 -2.10 6.41
C ILE A 26 -17.39 -2.95 6.67
N ASP A 27 -17.33 -4.22 6.30
CA ASP A 27 -18.36 -5.21 6.60
C ASP A 27 -18.67 -5.19 8.11
N ASP A 28 -19.96 -5.23 8.46
CA ASP A 28 -20.46 -5.17 9.83
C ASP A 28 -20.13 -6.44 10.64
N ARG A 29 -19.61 -7.50 9.99
CA ARG A 29 -19.33 -8.80 10.60
C ARG A 29 -17.86 -9.16 10.73
N MET A 30 -17.01 -8.23 11.18
CA MET A 30 -15.64 -8.57 11.57
C MET A 30 -15.61 -9.13 12.99
N SER A 31 -15.12 -10.36 13.16
CA SER A 31 -14.84 -10.89 14.50
C SER A 31 -13.67 -10.14 15.14
N SER A 32 -13.61 -10.10 16.47
CA SER A 32 -12.48 -9.46 17.19
C SER A 32 -11.13 -10.01 16.74
N ALA A 33 -11.03 -11.33 16.52
CA ALA A 33 -9.81 -11.97 16.02
C ALA A 33 -9.43 -11.48 14.59
N GLN A 34 -10.41 -11.26 13.72
CA GLN A 34 -10.17 -10.72 12.38
C GLN A 34 -9.71 -9.26 12.43
N PHE A 35 -10.25 -8.48 13.38
CA PHE A 35 -9.86 -7.09 13.59
C PHE A 35 -8.45 -6.96 14.17
N GLU A 36 -8.12 -7.77 15.17
CA GLU A 36 -6.75 -7.84 15.72
C GLU A 36 -5.75 -8.23 14.63
N SER A 37 -6.05 -9.27 13.86
CA SER A 37 -5.21 -9.67 12.72
C SER A 37 -5.06 -8.55 11.67
N PHE A 38 -6.09 -7.75 11.42
CA PHE A 38 -5.98 -6.60 10.51
C PHE A 38 -5.03 -5.54 11.03
N ARG A 39 -5.21 -5.19 12.31
CA ARG A 39 -4.40 -4.19 12.98
C ARG A 39 -2.94 -4.62 12.96
N ASP A 40 -2.68 -5.85 13.38
CA ASP A 40 -1.32 -6.37 13.52
C ASP A 40 -0.58 -6.37 12.15
N GLN A 41 -1.24 -6.81 11.07
CA GLN A 41 -0.67 -6.75 9.72
C GLN A 41 -0.49 -5.33 9.18
N THR A 42 -1.39 -4.42 9.53
CA THR A 42 -1.28 -3.00 9.15
C THR A 42 -0.10 -2.36 9.87
N ASP A 43 0.05 -2.62 11.17
CA ASP A 43 1.16 -2.14 11.99
C ASP A 43 2.49 -2.69 11.49
N GLU A 44 2.55 -3.98 11.14
CA GLU A 44 3.72 -4.63 10.54
C GLU A 44 4.12 -3.98 9.21
N PHE A 45 3.16 -3.75 8.31
CA PHE A 45 3.42 -3.05 7.03
C PHE A 45 4.02 -1.65 7.25
N PHE A 46 3.48 -0.85 8.17
CA PHE A 46 4.01 0.48 8.43
C PHE A 46 5.38 0.44 9.13
N ALA A 47 5.64 -0.57 9.97
CA ALA A 47 6.93 -0.78 10.61
C ALA A 47 8.01 -1.13 9.58
N ASP A 48 7.73 -2.04 8.64
CA ASP A 48 8.66 -2.43 7.58
C ASP A 48 8.95 -1.26 6.65
N LEU A 49 7.91 -0.52 6.25
CA LEU A 49 8.08 0.68 5.41
C LEU A 49 8.93 1.75 6.11
N TRP A 50 8.78 1.89 7.43
CA TRP A 50 9.61 2.80 8.23
C TRP A 50 11.06 2.34 8.28
N ASN A 51 11.32 1.04 8.46
CA ASN A 51 12.67 0.47 8.45
C ASN A 51 13.36 0.67 7.10
N LEU A 52 12.65 0.46 5.99
CA LEU A 52 13.14 0.75 4.65
C LEU A 52 13.55 2.22 4.50
N LEU A 53 12.71 3.16 4.93
CA LEU A 53 13.02 4.59 4.89
C LEU A 53 14.22 4.95 5.76
N ARG A 54 14.33 4.35 6.96
CA ARG A 54 15.46 4.56 7.86
C ARG A 54 16.76 4.08 7.22
N ASN A 55 16.79 2.88 6.64
CA ASN A 55 17.98 2.33 6.00
C ASN A 55 18.38 3.15 4.76
N LEU A 56 17.40 3.68 4.01
CA LEU A 56 17.67 4.59 2.90
C LEU A 56 18.29 5.91 3.34
N LEU A 57 17.81 6.49 4.44
CA LEU A 57 18.40 7.70 5.02
C LEU A 57 19.82 7.42 5.54
N ASP A 58 20.03 6.25 6.15
CA ASP A 58 21.34 5.84 6.64
C ASP A 58 22.33 5.64 5.48
N LEU A 59 21.94 4.96 4.39
CA LEU A 59 22.78 4.80 3.19
C LEU A 59 23.21 6.15 2.59
N CYS A 60 22.34 7.16 2.64
CA CYS A 60 22.65 8.51 2.14
C CYS A 60 23.54 9.32 3.09
N ASN A 61 23.72 8.89 4.35
CA ASN A 61 24.59 9.57 5.30
C ASN A 61 26.05 9.18 5.07
N ARG A 62 26.96 10.15 5.21
CA ARG A 62 28.42 9.93 5.04
C ARG A 62 29.00 8.86 5.97
N ASP A 63 28.43 8.71 7.17
CA ASP A 63 28.82 7.71 8.17
C ASP A 63 27.83 6.53 8.26
N GLY A 64 26.95 6.41 7.26
CA GLY A 64 25.96 5.36 7.14
C GLY A 64 26.59 3.98 7.10
N ARG A 65 25.90 3.00 7.70
CA ARG A 65 26.31 1.59 7.69
C ARG A 65 25.37 0.71 6.89
N ALA A 66 24.18 1.22 6.57
CA ALA A 66 23.20 0.50 5.78
C ALA A 66 23.78 0.11 4.41
N THR A 67 23.58 -1.14 4.06
CA THR A 67 23.97 -1.70 2.78
C THR A 67 22.79 -1.72 1.81
N ILE A 68 23.09 -1.77 0.52
CA ILE A 68 22.06 -1.92 -0.52
C ILE A 68 21.32 -3.27 -0.38
N ASP A 69 22.00 -4.31 0.12
CA ASP A 69 21.38 -5.61 0.39
C ASP A 69 20.36 -5.50 1.53
N GLU A 70 20.69 -4.83 2.63
CA GLU A 70 19.73 -4.56 3.72
C GLU A 70 18.52 -3.74 3.25
N ILE A 71 18.72 -2.77 2.34
CA ILE A 71 17.62 -2.00 1.76
C ILE A 71 16.74 -2.88 0.87
N SER A 72 17.34 -3.82 0.12
CA SER A 72 16.59 -4.75 -0.72
C SER A 72 15.78 -5.73 0.13
N ASP A 73 16.36 -6.26 1.21
CA ASP A 73 15.66 -7.13 2.15
C ASP A 73 14.48 -6.42 2.83
N GLU A 74 14.66 -5.16 3.25
CA GLU A 74 13.57 -4.37 3.85
C GLU A 74 12.48 -4.00 2.83
N LEU A 75 12.84 -3.80 1.56
CA LEU A 75 11.86 -3.61 0.49
C LEU A 75 11.01 -4.87 0.30
N ASP A 76 11.63 -6.04 0.31
CA ASP A 76 10.94 -7.32 0.14
C ASP A 76 10.00 -7.61 1.31
N LYS A 77 10.44 -7.37 2.55
CA LYS A 77 9.57 -7.43 3.73
C LYS A 77 8.39 -6.48 3.60
N SER A 78 8.64 -5.22 3.25
CA SER A 78 7.59 -4.21 3.07
C SER A 78 6.55 -4.63 2.01
N LEU A 79 6.98 -5.27 0.92
CA LEU A 79 6.07 -5.79 -0.11
C LEU A 79 5.24 -6.98 0.37
N ILE A 80 5.85 -7.91 1.12
CA ILE A 80 5.14 -9.06 1.70
C ILE A 80 4.06 -8.57 2.66
N SER A 81 4.41 -7.66 3.58
CA SER A 81 3.47 -7.09 4.55
C SER A 81 2.38 -6.26 3.87
N PHE A 82 2.72 -5.54 2.80
CA PHE A 82 1.72 -4.86 1.96
C PHE A 82 0.71 -5.83 1.34
N ASP A 83 1.20 -6.90 0.70
CA ASP A 83 0.34 -7.88 0.04
C ASP A 83 -0.56 -8.61 1.04
N GLN A 84 -0.04 -8.94 2.22
CA GLN A 84 -0.83 -9.53 3.31
C GLN A 84 -1.93 -8.57 3.79
N CYS A 85 -1.57 -7.31 4.03
CA CYS A 85 -2.53 -6.27 4.40
C CYS A 85 -3.63 -6.11 3.34
N MET A 86 -3.28 -6.11 2.05
CA MET A 86 -4.25 -6.03 0.96
C MET A 86 -5.14 -7.28 0.84
N GLN A 87 -4.58 -8.48 1.05
CA GLN A 87 -5.37 -9.73 1.08
C GLN A 87 -6.42 -9.72 2.18
N VAL A 88 -6.09 -9.12 3.32
CA VAL A 88 -7.01 -9.01 4.44
C VAL A 88 -8.00 -7.88 4.25
N LEU A 89 -7.57 -6.71 3.78
CA LEU A 89 -8.42 -5.54 3.58
C LEU A 89 -9.46 -5.73 2.46
N ARG A 90 -9.05 -6.32 1.32
CA ARG A 90 -9.89 -6.46 0.11
C ARG A 90 -11.26 -7.10 0.36
N PRO A 91 -11.38 -8.28 1.00
CA PRO A 91 -12.68 -8.92 1.23
C PRO A 91 -13.54 -8.19 2.26
N ARG A 92 -12.98 -7.25 3.02
CA ARG A 92 -13.65 -6.55 4.13
C ARG A 92 -14.23 -5.21 3.72
N LEU A 93 -13.79 -4.66 2.60
CA LEU A 93 -14.38 -3.46 2.02
C LEU A 93 -15.56 -3.86 1.14
N VAL A 94 -16.76 -3.54 1.60
CA VAL A 94 -17.98 -3.72 0.83
C VAL A 94 -18.40 -2.38 0.23
N PRO A 95 -18.96 -2.38 -1.00
CA PRO A 95 -19.55 -1.17 -1.55
C PRO A 95 -20.59 -0.61 -0.59
N TYR A 96 -20.52 0.70 -0.31
CA TYR A 96 -21.50 1.33 0.56
C TYR A 96 -22.89 1.23 -0.09
N SER A 97 -23.80 0.43 0.49
CA SER A 97 -25.19 0.35 0.05
C SER A 97 -26.05 1.14 1.05
N PRO A 98 -26.61 2.31 0.65
CA PRO A 98 -27.54 3.02 1.50
C PRO A 98 -28.87 2.28 1.52
N SER A 99 -28.98 1.22 2.32
CA SER A 99 -30.22 0.46 2.50
C SER A 99 -31.40 1.31 3.03
N ASN A 100 -31.14 2.56 3.43
CA ASN A 100 -32.10 3.46 4.10
C ASN A 100 -32.29 4.84 3.42
N GLN A 101 -31.89 5.06 2.17
CA GLN A 101 -32.23 6.33 1.49
C GLN A 101 -32.82 6.13 0.10
N LEU A 102 -34.03 6.66 -0.06
CA LEU A 102 -34.98 6.69 -1.18
C LEU A 102 -34.45 7.25 -2.53
N LEU A 103 -33.20 6.99 -2.92
CA LEU A 103 -32.66 7.39 -4.21
C LEU A 103 -32.48 6.18 -5.13
N PRO A 104 -32.91 6.25 -6.41
CA PRO A 104 -32.63 5.18 -7.36
C PRO A 104 -31.12 5.15 -7.58
N LEU A 105 -30.48 4.10 -7.07
CA LEU A 105 -29.06 3.88 -7.26
C LEU A 105 -28.83 3.51 -8.73
N THR A 106 -28.13 4.36 -9.47
CA THR A 106 -27.92 4.24 -10.92
C THR A 106 -26.92 3.16 -11.33
N THR A 107 -26.28 2.48 -10.38
CA THR A 107 -25.25 1.46 -10.65
C THR A 107 -25.57 0.14 -9.91
N PRO A 108 -25.76 -0.97 -10.63
CA PRO A 108 -25.93 -2.30 -10.04
C PRO A 108 -24.81 -2.65 -9.03
N GLN A 109 -25.15 -3.35 -7.95
CA GLN A 109 -24.19 -3.82 -6.94
C GLN A 109 -23.00 -4.63 -7.52
N PRO A 110 -23.18 -5.53 -8.51
CA PRO A 110 -22.07 -6.26 -9.13
C PRO A 110 -21.03 -5.34 -9.79
N GLU A 111 -21.47 -4.21 -10.33
CA GLU A 111 -20.57 -3.24 -10.98
C GLU A 111 -19.73 -2.49 -9.94
N ARG A 112 -20.26 -2.22 -8.75
CA ARG A 112 -19.53 -1.56 -7.66
C ARG A 112 -18.47 -2.46 -7.05
N GLU A 113 -18.76 -3.74 -6.88
CA GLU A 113 -17.78 -4.75 -6.45
C GLU A 113 -16.66 -4.91 -7.47
N LYS A 114 -17.01 -4.89 -8.77
CA LYS A 114 -16.02 -4.91 -9.86
C LYS A 114 -15.11 -3.69 -9.83
N ILE A 115 -15.66 -2.48 -9.70
CA ILE A 115 -14.87 -1.23 -9.61
C ILE A 115 -13.91 -1.26 -8.42
N LEU A 116 -14.38 -1.71 -7.25
CA LEU A 116 -13.55 -1.83 -6.06
C LEU A 116 -12.40 -2.81 -6.28
N ASN A 117 -12.69 -3.99 -6.84
CA ASN A 117 -11.68 -4.99 -7.18
C ASN A 117 -10.65 -4.47 -8.20
N ASP A 118 -11.09 -3.71 -9.21
CA ASP A 118 -10.22 -3.08 -10.19
C ASP A 118 -9.29 -2.05 -9.53
N TRP A 119 -9.79 -1.27 -8.56
CA TRP A 119 -8.97 -0.30 -7.82
C TRP A 119 -7.92 -0.97 -6.94
N PHE A 120 -8.27 -2.02 -6.21
CA PHE A 120 -7.30 -2.81 -5.43
C PHE A 120 -6.24 -3.44 -6.33
N SER A 121 -6.65 -4.03 -7.44
CA SER A 121 -5.73 -4.66 -8.39
C SER A 121 -4.78 -3.61 -8.99
N LEU A 122 -5.30 -2.43 -9.35
CA LEU A 122 -4.50 -1.31 -9.83
C LEU A 122 -3.48 -0.87 -8.77
N LEU A 123 -3.89 -0.70 -7.52
CA LEU A 123 -3.01 -0.29 -6.43
C LEU A 123 -1.86 -1.27 -6.24
N ILE A 124 -2.18 -2.56 -6.10
CA ILE A 124 -1.18 -3.61 -5.91
C ILE A 124 -0.17 -3.55 -7.07
N ASN A 125 -0.67 -3.52 -8.31
CA ASN A 125 0.19 -3.43 -9.49
C ASN A 125 1.09 -2.17 -9.47
N GLN A 126 0.58 -1.01 -9.04
CA GLN A 126 1.38 0.22 -8.98
C GLN A 126 2.44 0.19 -7.88
N VAL A 127 2.15 -0.43 -6.72
CA VAL A 127 3.14 -0.60 -5.64
C VAL A 127 4.25 -1.55 -6.08
N HIS A 128 3.89 -2.69 -6.69
CA HIS A 128 4.87 -3.63 -7.24
C HIS A 128 5.71 -3.00 -8.35
N LEU A 129 5.11 -2.22 -9.25
CA LEU A 129 5.84 -1.48 -10.29
C LEU A 129 6.80 -0.45 -9.67
N ALA A 130 6.38 0.28 -8.63
CA ALA A 130 7.24 1.23 -7.95
C ALA A 130 8.43 0.56 -7.28
N ALA A 131 8.23 -0.62 -6.68
CA ALA A 131 9.31 -1.41 -6.11
C ALA A 131 10.26 -1.97 -7.17
N GLN A 132 9.75 -2.43 -8.30
CA GLN A 132 10.58 -2.85 -9.43
C GLN A 132 11.44 -1.69 -9.94
N ASN A 133 10.85 -0.51 -10.15
CA ASN A 133 11.61 0.68 -10.56
C ASN A 133 12.66 1.06 -9.51
N PHE A 134 12.31 0.99 -8.23
CA PHE A 134 13.26 1.26 -7.15
C PHE A 134 14.44 0.29 -7.16
N ARG A 135 14.21 -1.02 -7.37
CA ARG A 135 15.29 -2.02 -7.51
C ARG A 135 16.22 -1.70 -8.67
N VAL A 136 15.68 -1.24 -9.81
CA VAL A 136 16.51 -0.83 -10.95
C VAL A 136 17.38 0.38 -10.59
N GLU A 137 16.79 1.41 -9.98
CA GLU A 137 17.51 2.63 -9.61
C GLU A 137 18.60 2.37 -8.55
N ILE A 138 18.33 1.52 -7.56
CA ILE A 138 19.32 1.23 -6.53
C ILE A 138 20.50 0.39 -7.05
N GLU A 139 20.27 -0.46 -8.04
CA GLU A 139 21.33 -1.18 -8.75
C GLU A 139 22.16 -0.26 -9.65
N ILE A 140 21.53 0.72 -10.31
CA ILE A 140 22.26 1.76 -11.05
C ILE A 140 23.13 2.57 -10.07
N PHE A 141 22.56 2.96 -8.92
CA PHE A 141 23.29 3.64 -7.87
C PHE A 141 24.49 2.82 -7.39
N ARG A 142 24.31 1.52 -7.10
CA ARG A 142 25.37 0.57 -6.72
C ARG A 142 26.55 0.60 -7.70
N LYS A 143 26.25 0.48 -9.00
CA LYS A 143 27.28 0.47 -10.07
C LYS A 143 28.02 1.80 -10.14
N ASN A 144 27.29 2.91 -10.13
CA ASN A 144 27.89 4.23 -10.20
C ASN A 144 28.74 4.54 -8.95
N TYR A 145 28.37 4.05 -7.76
CA TYR A 145 29.16 4.25 -6.54
C TYR A 145 30.44 3.41 -6.51
N ALA A 146 30.42 2.21 -7.11
CA ALA A 146 31.60 1.36 -7.22
C ALA A 146 32.70 1.97 -8.11
N ASP A 147 32.31 2.74 -9.14
CA ASP A 147 33.24 3.41 -10.06
C ASP A 147 33.95 4.63 -9.43
N TYR A 148 33.50 5.15 -8.28
CA TYR A 148 34.15 6.28 -7.58
C TYR A 148 35.16 5.86 -6.52
N ILE A 149 35.30 4.56 -6.25
CA ILE A 149 36.17 4.01 -5.18
C ILE A 149 37.45 3.34 -5.75
N TYR A 150 37.62 3.32 -7.07
CA TYR A 150 38.85 2.84 -7.74
C TYR A 150 39.62 3.95 -8.45
#